data_AF-A0A660L391-F1
#
_entry.id   AF-A0A660L391-F1
#
_cell.length_a   1.000
_cell.length_b   1.000
_cell.length_c   1.000
_cell.angle_alpha   90.00
_cell.angle_beta   90.00
_cell.angle_gamma   90.00
#
_symmetry.space_group_name_H-M   'P 1'
#
loop_
_entity.id
_entity.type
_entity.pdbx_description
1 polymer ?
#
loop_
_entity_poly.entity_id
_entity_poly.type
_entity_poly.pdbx_seq_one_letter_code
_entity_poly.pdbx_strand_id
1 'polypeptide(L)'
;MAFREVQIALRGGRQVDDYAALAVLGRAGAIDRSLSEPVTIDAPIAAGTAMKGLRGLYFGLDQWDGSDVFSPEGAFTVIVTDRVRHAITAAKLTNVRFLSVLEFEQLAV
;
A
#
# COMPACT_ATOMS: atom_id res chain seq x y z
N MET A 1 -6.17 -4.84 -14.60
CA MET A 1 -7.00 -5.09 -13.40
C MET A 1 -7.95 -6.24 -13.69
N ALA A 2 -8.13 -7.17 -12.75
CA ALA A 2 -9.09 -8.27 -12.91
C ALA A 2 -9.93 -8.43 -11.64
N PHE A 3 -11.24 -8.54 -11.82
CA PHE A 3 -12.15 -8.98 -10.76
C PHE A 3 -12.26 -10.50 -10.81
N ARG A 4 -12.29 -11.13 -9.65
CA ARG A 4 -12.49 -12.58 -9.51
C ARG A 4 -13.70 -12.79 -8.62
N GLU A 5 -14.59 -13.68 -9.04
CA GLU A 5 -15.64 -14.18 -8.16
C GLU A 5 -14.97 -14.95 -7.02
N VAL A 6 -15.19 -14.46 -5.82
CA VAL A 6 -14.69 -15.07 -4.59
C VAL A 6 -15.84 -15.13 -3.60
N GLN A 7 -15.93 -16.22 -2.85
CA GLN A 7 -16.82 -16.28 -1.70
C GLN A 7 -16.12 -15.62 -0.52
N ILE A 8 -16.74 -14.58 0.05
CA ILE A 8 -16.20 -13.85 1.19
C ILE A 8 -17.00 -14.24 2.42
N ALA A 9 -16.33 -14.87 3.37
CA ALA A 9 -16.87 -15.21 4.67
C ALA A 9 -16.33 -14.23 5.73
N LEU A 10 -17.24 -13.57 6.44
CA LEU A 10 -16.90 -12.78 7.62
C LEU A 10 -16.58 -13.70 8.80
N ARG A 11 -15.96 -13.13 9.84
CA ARG A 11 -15.74 -13.82 11.12
C ARG A 11 -17.07 -14.39 11.63
N GLY A 12 -17.07 -15.66 11.99
CA GLY A 12 -18.29 -16.40 12.38
C GLY A 12 -19.00 -17.11 11.22
N GLY A 13 -18.45 -17.07 10.00
CA GLY A 13 -18.92 -17.88 8.87
C GLY A 13 -20.05 -17.25 8.04
N ARG A 14 -20.47 -16.02 8.37
CA ARG A 14 -21.47 -15.28 7.59
C ARG A 14 -20.92 -14.93 6.20
N GLN A 15 -21.55 -15.43 5.15
CA GLN A 15 -21.21 -15.08 3.77
C GLN A 15 -21.71 -13.67 3.43
N VAL A 16 -20.97 -12.98 2.57
CA VAL A 16 -21.38 -11.71 1.96
C VAL A 16 -21.17 -11.79 0.45
N ASP A 17 -22.12 -11.23 -0.31
CA ASP A 17 -22.19 -11.25 -1.77
C ASP A 17 -22.14 -9.86 -2.41
N ASP A 18 -22.15 -8.81 -1.59
CA ASP A 18 -22.02 -7.39 -1.98
C ASP A 18 -20.56 -6.90 -2.00
N TYR A 19 -19.59 -7.82 -1.93
CA TYR A 19 -18.16 -7.54 -1.98
C TYR A 19 -17.47 -8.27 -3.13
N ALA A 20 -16.44 -7.63 -3.70
CA ALA A 20 -15.57 -8.21 -4.70
C ALA A 20 -14.11 -8.13 -4.27
N ALA A 21 -13.31 -9.14 -4.64
CA ALA A 21 -11.86 -9.06 -4.52
C ALA A 21 -11.26 -8.29 -5.70
N LEU A 22 -10.40 -7.33 -5.36
CA LEU A 22 -9.57 -6.61 -6.32
C LEU A 22 -8.16 -7.20 -6.35
N ALA A 23 -7.78 -7.78 -7.48
CA ALA A 23 -6.40 -8.18 -7.72
C ALA A 23 -5.62 -7.04 -8.40
N VAL A 24 -4.63 -6.50 -7.71
CA VAL A 24 -3.70 -5.49 -8.25
C VAL A 24 -2.62 -6.21 -9.05
N LEU A 25 -2.64 -6.01 -10.38
CA LEU A 25 -1.69 -6.60 -11.31
C LEU A 25 -0.71 -5.57 -11.90
N GLY A 26 -0.97 -4.27 -11.67
CA GLY A 26 -0.08 -3.20 -12.08
C GLY A 26 1.25 -3.31 -11.35
N ARG A 27 2.35 -3.13 -12.08
CA ARG A 27 3.70 -3.37 -11.59
C ARG A 27 4.54 -2.10 -11.59
N ALA A 28 5.39 -2.00 -10.58
CA ALA A 28 6.56 -1.14 -10.56
C ALA A 28 7.80 -1.99 -10.24
N GLY A 29 8.98 -1.44 -10.50
CA GLY A 29 10.25 -2.05 -10.11
C GLY A 29 10.37 -2.25 -8.60
N ALA A 30 11.44 -2.93 -8.18
CA ALA A 30 11.76 -3.10 -6.77
C ALA A 30 11.99 -1.75 -6.07
N ILE A 31 11.72 -1.70 -4.76
CA ILE A 31 11.97 -0.51 -3.96
C ILE A 31 13.48 -0.30 -3.82
N ASP A 32 13.97 0.87 -4.22
CA ASP A 32 15.33 1.30 -3.99
C ASP A 32 15.46 1.96 -2.61
N ARG A 33 15.82 1.15 -1.63
CA ARG A 33 16.02 1.58 -0.24
C ARG A 33 17.21 2.51 -0.06
N SER A 34 18.15 2.55 -1.01
CA SER A 34 19.33 3.43 -0.90
C SER A 34 18.97 4.91 -1.04
N LEU A 35 17.81 5.20 -1.64
CA LEU A 35 17.26 6.55 -1.82
C LEU A 35 16.38 6.99 -0.64
N SER A 36 16.05 6.08 0.28
CA SER A 36 15.23 6.39 1.46
C SER A 36 16.03 7.11 2.54
N GLU A 37 15.37 8.03 3.25
CA GLU A 37 15.96 8.72 4.40
C GLU A 37 16.02 7.77 5.60
N PRO A 38 17.19 7.56 6.24
CA PRO A 38 17.25 6.83 7.51
C PRO A 38 16.55 7.60 8.63
N VAL A 39 15.64 6.94 9.34
CA VAL A 39 14.86 7.55 10.42
C VAL A 39 14.82 6.66 11.65
N THR A 40 14.41 7.24 12.78
CA THR A 40 14.04 6.50 13.99
C THR A 40 12.51 6.44 14.04
N ILE A 41 11.95 5.23 14.02
CA ILE A 41 10.52 4.98 14.11
C ILE A 41 10.17 4.68 15.56
N ASP A 42 9.28 5.47 16.14
CA ASP A 42 8.80 5.25 17.50
C ASP A 42 8.11 3.89 17.62
N ALA A 43 8.27 3.25 18.77
CA ALA A 43 7.57 2.02 19.02
C ALA A 43 6.04 2.27 19.02
N PRO A 44 5.23 1.33 18.49
CA PRO A 44 3.78 1.47 18.48
C PRO A 44 3.16 1.42 19.89
N ILE A 45 3.96 1.13 20.92
CA ILE A 45 3.58 1.11 22.34
C ILE A 45 4.55 1.97 23.15
N ALA A 46 4.05 2.68 24.16
CA ALA A 46 4.84 3.62 24.96
C ALA A 46 6.04 3.00 25.68
N ALA A 47 5.98 1.71 26.00
CA ALA A 47 7.07 0.96 26.65
C ALA A 47 8.05 0.32 25.64
N GLY A 48 7.82 0.49 24.35
CA GLY A 48 8.65 -0.12 23.31
C GLY A 48 9.91 0.69 23.02
N THR A 49 10.89 0.05 22.39
CA THR A 49 12.12 0.71 21.95
C THR A 49 11.95 1.20 20.51
N ALA A 50 12.35 2.45 20.26
CA ALA A 50 12.36 2.99 18.91
C ALA A 50 13.28 2.17 17.99
N MET A 51 12.89 2.03 16.73
CA MET A 51 13.54 1.15 15.76
C MET A 51 14.19 1.97 14.65
N LYS A 52 15.27 1.45 14.06
CA LYS A 52 15.81 2.03 12.82
C LYS A 52 14.85 1.78 11.68
N GLY A 53 14.55 2.82 10.93
CA GLY A 53 13.65 2.80 9.80
C GLY A 53 14.20 3.54 8.60
N LEU A 54 13.42 3.50 7.54
CA LEU A 54 13.62 4.20 6.29
C LEU A 54 12.32 4.95 5.96
N ARG A 55 12.43 6.23 5.59
CA ARG A 55 11.33 7.04 5.10
C ARG A 55 11.44 7.23 3.60
N GLY A 56 10.33 7.05 2.90
CA GLY A 56 10.22 7.17 1.46
C GLY A 56 10.25 5.81 0.75
N LEU A 57 9.35 5.64 -0.21
CA LEU A 57 9.25 4.50 -1.11
C LEU A 57 9.60 4.93 -2.54
N TYR A 58 10.84 4.65 -2.94
CA TYR A 58 11.38 5.00 -4.26
C TYR A 58 11.48 3.77 -5.16
N PHE A 59 11.16 3.93 -6.43
CA PHE A 59 11.31 2.91 -7.48
C PHE A 59 11.59 3.62 -8.81
N GLY A 60 12.23 2.91 -9.75
CA GLY A 60 12.48 3.44 -11.09
C GLY A 60 11.16 3.68 -11.83
N LEU A 61 10.91 4.92 -12.27
CA LEU A 61 9.71 5.27 -13.03
C LEU A 61 9.65 4.59 -14.40
N ASP A 62 10.82 4.23 -14.96
CA ASP A 62 10.97 3.45 -16.18
C ASP A 62 10.49 1.99 -16.02
N GLN A 63 10.41 1.50 -14.78
CA GLN A 63 9.91 0.16 -14.45
C GLN A 63 8.44 0.15 -14.01
N TRP A 64 7.81 1.33 -13.91
CA TRP A 64 6.38 1.45 -13.65
C TRP A 64 5.60 1.37 -14.96
N ASP A 65 4.61 0.50 -15.00
CA ASP A 65 3.78 0.27 -16.19
C ASP A 65 2.74 1.37 -16.48
N GLY A 66 2.73 2.45 -15.69
CA GLY A 66 1.79 3.56 -15.82
C GLY A 66 0.40 3.30 -15.21
N SER A 67 0.17 2.16 -14.56
CA SER A 67 -1.10 1.84 -13.89
C SER A 67 -1.36 2.75 -12.70
N ASP A 68 -2.60 3.21 -12.52
CA ASP A 68 -2.96 4.03 -11.36
C ASP A 68 -3.10 3.28 -10.03
N VAL A 69 -3.16 1.95 -10.08
CA VAL A 69 -3.16 1.06 -8.91
C VAL A 69 -2.15 -0.04 -9.19
N PHE A 70 -1.08 -0.08 -8.42
CA PHE A 70 0.06 -0.94 -8.68
C PHE A 70 0.77 -1.32 -7.38
N SER A 71 1.69 -2.29 -7.48
CA SER A 71 2.55 -2.72 -6.38
C SER A 71 4.00 -2.78 -6.84
N PRO A 72 4.95 -2.29 -6.03
CA PRO A 72 6.37 -2.55 -6.27
C PRO A 72 6.67 -4.05 -6.22
N GLU A 73 7.69 -4.47 -6.95
CA GLU A 73 8.17 -5.85 -6.93
C GLU A 73 8.61 -6.27 -5.52
N GLY A 74 8.20 -7.47 -5.10
CA GLY A 74 8.56 -8.04 -3.80
C GLY A 74 7.92 -7.35 -2.58
N ALA A 75 7.02 -6.40 -2.79
CA ALA A 75 6.31 -5.68 -1.73
C ALA A 75 4.82 -6.06 -1.68
N PHE A 76 4.21 -5.92 -0.50
CA PHE A 76 2.76 -6.01 -0.30
C PHE A 76 2.06 -4.64 -0.30
N THR A 77 2.80 -3.57 -0.58
CA THR A 77 2.30 -2.19 -0.55
C THR A 77 1.57 -1.88 -1.84
N VAL A 78 0.29 -1.49 -1.74
CA VAL A 78 -0.46 -0.94 -2.87
C VAL A 78 -0.22 0.56 -2.95
N ILE A 79 0.27 1.01 -4.10
CA ILE A 79 0.45 2.41 -4.44
C ILE A 79 -0.66 2.83 -5.40
N VAL A 80 -1.18 4.04 -5.18
CA VAL A 80 -2.18 4.64 -6.06
C VAL A 80 -1.78 6.03 -6.47
N THR A 81 -2.16 6.43 -7.68
CA THR A 81 -1.99 7.83 -8.13
C THR A 81 -2.99 8.75 -7.42
N ASP A 82 -2.74 10.05 -7.49
CA ASP A 82 -3.68 11.06 -6.99
C ASP A 82 -5.06 10.95 -7.63
N ARG A 83 -5.13 10.52 -8.90
CA ARG A 83 -6.38 10.30 -9.61
C ARG A 83 -7.27 9.27 -8.91
N VAL A 84 -6.69 8.14 -8.48
CA VAL A 84 -7.42 7.11 -7.74
C VAL A 84 -7.74 7.57 -6.33
N ARG A 85 -6.81 8.25 -5.64
CA ARG A 85 -7.08 8.86 -4.33
C ARG A 85 -8.31 9.77 -4.38
N HIS A 86 -8.37 10.68 -5.35
CA HIS A 86 -9.50 11.60 -5.53
C HIS A 86 -10.81 10.86 -5.82
N ALA A 87 -10.78 9.83 -6.68
CA ALA A 87 -11.95 9.02 -6.96
C ALA A 87 -12.50 8.32 -5.70
N ILE A 88 -11.61 7.72 -4.90
CA ILE A 88 -11.99 7.05 -3.64
C ILE A 88 -12.58 8.05 -2.64
N THR A 89 -11.95 9.22 -2.49
CA THR A 89 -12.45 10.29 -1.61
C THR A 89 -13.80 10.83 -2.08
N ALA A 90 -13.97 11.07 -3.39
CA ALA A 90 -15.24 11.55 -3.96
C ALA A 90 -16.37 10.53 -3.79
N ALA A 91 -16.06 9.23 -3.90
CA ALA A 91 -16.98 8.14 -3.63
C ALA A 91 -17.29 7.94 -2.13
N LYS A 92 -16.62 8.67 -1.23
CA LYS A 92 -16.79 8.57 0.23
C LYS A 92 -16.60 7.15 0.77
N LEU A 93 -15.69 6.39 0.16
CA LEU A 93 -15.33 5.07 0.66
C LEU A 93 -14.73 5.22 2.06
N THR A 94 -15.18 4.37 2.98
CA THR A 94 -14.74 4.37 4.38
C THR A 94 -13.60 3.36 4.57
N ASN A 95 -12.96 3.39 5.76
CA ASN A 95 -11.89 2.46 6.11
C ASN A 95 -10.68 2.48 5.16
N VAL A 96 -10.39 3.64 4.57
CA VAL A 96 -9.20 3.88 3.74
C VAL A 96 -8.33 4.93 4.40
N ARG A 97 -7.02 4.66 4.47
CA ARG A 97 -5.99 5.61 4.88
C ARG A 97 -5.00 5.79 3.73
N PHE A 98 -4.76 7.04 3.35
CA PHE A 98 -3.72 7.38 2.39
C PHE A 98 -2.49 7.89 3.14
N LEU A 99 -1.32 7.44 2.69
CA LEU A 99 -0.02 7.91 3.14
C LEU A 99 0.76 8.30 1.89
N SER A 100 1.46 9.43 1.96
CA SER A 100 2.38 9.81 0.88
C SER A 100 3.49 8.77 0.77
N VAL A 101 3.84 8.35 -0.45
CA VAL A 101 4.99 7.47 -0.67
C VAL A 101 6.30 8.10 -0.19
N LEU A 102 6.39 9.44 -0.14
CA LEU A 102 7.55 10.17 0.36
C LEU A 102 7.64 10.18 1.89
N GLU A 103 6.52 10.01 2.59
CA GLU A 103 6.44 10.02 4.05
C GLU A 103 6.27 8.62 4.64
N PHE A 104 6.16 7.60 3.79
CA PHE A 104 5.96 6.24 4.24
C PHE A 104 7.20 5.72 4.97
N GLU A 105 7.02 5.31 6.22
CA GLU A 105 8.07 4.77 7.07
C GLU A 105 8.00 3.23 7.10
N GLN A 106 9.14 2.59 6.87
CA GLN A 106 9.30 1.14 6.94
C GLN A 106 10.49 0.79 7.82
N LEU A 107 10.45 -0.38 8.47
CA LEU A 107 11.60 -0.86 9.24
C LEU A 107 12.81 -1.11 8.32
N ALA A 108 13.99 -0.72 8.78
CA ALA A 108 15.25 -1.07 8.14
C ALA A 108 15.60 -2.52 8.53
N VAL A 109 15.02 -3.48 7.81
CA VAL A 109 15.32 -4.92 7.94
C VAL A 109 16.50 -5.29 7.08
#